data_AF-A0A8H6WH83-F1
#
_entry.id   AF-A0A8H6WH83-F1
#
_cell.length_a   1.000
_cell.length_b   1.000
_cell.length_c   1.000
_cell.angle_alpha   90.00
_cell.angle_beta   90.00
_cell.angle_gamma   90.00
#
_symmetry.space_group_name_H-M   'P 1'
#
loop_
_entity.id
_entity.type
_entity.pdbx_description
1 polymer ?
#
loop_
_entity_poly.entity_id
_entity_poly.type
_entity_poly.pdbx_seq_one_letter_code
_entity_poly.pdbx_strand_id
1 'polypeptide(L)'
;MQKAFKKRNIPCLHPGCEMLFESFGGRTKHTNSAHPPQPQTRSPSVNSNPDDPPTSPSSQGMPRMSPPRSPPPNEDNNSNTDSVHIETHPVIDGTPCDRDGFDLEPGTEPEPWDERDPDDYTPFEDRASFAFADFLYTRVQMSGENISQLMQLLAALYPRDDPPFADEKQLYATIDAIPFGNIPWQSFSVQYTGPLPEGEVPTWMTEKYQVWFRSPLSIFEKQLANPDFKDEMDWAAKRIFHDGKRNYTDIFSGNWVWDKSDVLAKEPEYHGALLVPVITGSDKTLRRVPKRIDDLAAHFRQPRLPRLVREFLHGQLYPEVDELPDDLDESMDISRLTFRTYNSARSVFYAPSDICGIGGMRREYIRATKSWFGGPPRYDCALVVHDRDEPGMQGLHAARVRLFFSFKFQEKTYPCALVHWFSLQDDHPDTETGMWIVTPDWTRGHHGQQPALAVVHLDAMLRAAHLTPVFGDDFVPEVGFDASDSLDAFQAFYVSKYADYHAHQTVF
;
A
#
# COMPACT_ATOMS: atom_id res chain seq x y z
N MET A 1 34.29 -7.60 -4.27
CA MET A 1 35.48 -6.91 -3.74
C MET A 1 34.99 -5.76 -2.87
N GLN A 2 35.37 -5.70 -1.59
CA GLN A 2 35.16 -4.49 -0.79
C GLN A 2 35.90 -3.31 -1.42
N LYS A 3 35.31 -2.12 -1.30
CA LYS A 3 35.89 -0.87 -1.79
C LYS A 3 36.54 -0.15 -0.62
N ALA A 4 37.85 0.02 -0.65
CA ALA A 4 38.55 0.71 0.44
C ALA A 4 38.02 2.14 0.63
N PHE A 5 37.79 2.53 1.89
CA PHE A 5 37.35 3.87 2.27
C PHE A 5 38.38 4.93 1.84
N LYS A 6 37.88 6.15 1.56
CA LYS A 6 38.71 7.28 1.12
C LYS A 6 38.43 8.50 1.99
N LYS A 7 39.17 8.60 3.08
CA LYS A 7 39.13 9.73 4.00
C LYS A 7 39.46 11.05 3.28
N ARG A 8 38.65 12.09 3.54
CA ARG A 8 38.96 13.48 3.15
C ARG A 8 40.19 13.98 3.90
N ASN A 9 41.36 13.87 3.27
CA ASN A 9 42.65 14.22 3.87
C ASN A 9 43.50 15.18 3.01
N ILE A 10 43.05 15.55 1.81
CA ILE A 10 43.74 16.52 0.95
C ILE A 10 43.18 17.91 1.25
N PRO A 11 43.92 18.82 1.92
CA PRO A 11 43.41 20.14 2.26
C PRO A 11 43.33 21.07 1.04
N CYS A 12 42.41 22.04 1.11
CA CYS A 12 42.50 23.25 0.30
C CYS A 12 43.84 23.96 0.57
N LEU A 13 44.40 24.63 -0.44
CA LEU A 13 45.63 25.40 -0.30
C LEU A 13 45.38 26.91 -0.16
N HIS A 14 44.12 27.33 -0.01
CA HIS A 14 43.75 28.72 0.17
C HIS A 14 43.75 29.08 1.67
N PRO A 15 44.41 30.17 2.09
CA PRO A 15 44.46 30.56 3.50
C PRO A 15 43.05 30.74 4.09
N GLY A 16 42.80 30.14 5.26
CA GLY A 16 41.49 30.18 5.93
C GLY A 16 40.42 29.24 5.35
N CYS A 17 40.74 28.40 4.35
CA CYS A 17 39.81 27.38 3.86
C CYS A 17 40.12 26.01 4.48
N GLU A 18 39.25 25.54 5.38
CA GLU A 18 39.40 24.28 6.11
C GLU A 18 38.88 23.05 5.33
N MET A 19 38.44 23.24 4.08
CA MET A 19 37.85 22.16 3.27
C MET A 19 38.85 21.06 2.92
N LEU A 20 38.45 19.81 3.16
CA LEU A 20 39.23 18.59 2.89
C LEU A 20 38.59 17.75 1.77
N PHE A 21 39.42 17.13 0.93
CA PHE A 21 38.99 16.42 -0.29
C PHE A 21 39.52 15.00 -0.37
N GLU A 22 38.76 14.15 -1.08
CA GLU A 22 39.08 12.72 -1.36
C GLU A 22 39.98 12.57 -2.60
N SER A 23 40.15 13.63 -3.39
CA SER A 23 41.00 13.64 -4.59
C SER A 23 41.49 15.05 -4.93
N PHE A 24 42.67 15.13 -5.57
CA PHE A 24 43.20 16.39 -6.09
C PHE A 24 42.27 17.05 -7.12
N GLY A 25 41.55 16.26 -7.93
CA GLY A 25 40.55 16.78 -8.86
C GLY A 25 39.35 17.44 -8.16
N GLY A 26 38.90 16.88 -7.04
CA GLY A 26 37.89 17.50 -6.17
C GLY A 26 38.37 18.84 -5.61
N ARG A 27 39.60 18.87 -5.05
CA ARG A 27 40.22 20.11 -4.57
C ARG A 27 40.32 21.18 -5.67
N THR A 28 40.77 20.82 -6.87
CA THR A 28 40.91 21.77 -7.99
C THR A 28 39.56 22.32 -8.43
N LYS A 29 38.50 21.49 -8.52
CA LYS A 29 37.13 21.97 -8.78
C LYS A 29 36.66 22.98 -7.73
N HIS A 30 36.83 22.65 -6.44
CA HIS A 30 36.49 23.58 -5.35
C HIS A 30 37.31 24.87 -5.42
N THR A 31 38.63 24.79 -5.60
CA THR A 31 39.50 25.98 -5.67
C THR A 31 39.07 26.91 -6.81
N ASN A 32 38.75 26.36 -7.99
CA ASN A 32 38.28 27.15 -9.13
C ASN A 32 36.89 27.78 -8.92
N SER A 33 36.05 27.21 -8.03
CA SER A 33 34.66 27.65 -7.82
C SER A 33 34.47 28.54 -6.59
N ALA A 34 35.21 28.28 -5.50
CA ALA A 34 35.11 28.98 -4.22
C ALA A 34 36.26 29.97 -3.98
N HIS A 35 37.37 29.82 -4.71
CA HIS A 35 38.52 30.74 -4.67
C HIS A 35 38.92 31.23 -6.08
N PRO A 36 37.98 31.77 -6.88
CA PRO A 36 38.31 32.34 -8.18
C PRO A 36 39.33 33.48 -8.00
N PRO A 37 40.35 33.60 -8.88
CA PRO A 37 41.45 34.54 -8.69
C PRO A 37 40.97 36.00 -8.81
N GLN A 38 40.93 36.71 -7.67
CA GLN A 38 40.60 38.14 -7.63
C GLN A 38 41.79 39.03 -8.00
N PRO A 39 41.56 40.14 -8.74
CA PRO A 39 42.49 41.26 -8.80
C PRO A 39 42.65 41.92 -7.42
N GLN A 40 43.84 42.45 -7.13
CA GLN A 40 44.14 43.20 -5.89
C GLN A 40 43.31 44.50 -5.84
N THR A 41 42.74 44.96 -4.72
CA THR A 41 43.48 45.55 -3.58
C THR A 41 42.61 45.87 -2.33
N ARG A 42 43.23 45.77 -1.14
CA ARG A 42 43.04 46.57 0.11
C ARG A 42 41.67 46.65 0.83
N SER A 43 41.62 46.04 2.02
CA SER A 43 40.80 46.42 3.21
C SER A 43 41.53 47.50 4.06
N PRO A 44 41.07 48.03 5.24
CA PRO A 44 40.34 47.38 6.38
C PRO A 44 39.08 48.21 6.84
N SER A 45 38.42 48.08 8.02
CA SER A 45 38.72 47.43 9.32
C SER A 45 37.49 47.16 10.25
N VAL A 46 37.46 45.98 10.89
CA VAL A 46 37.24 45.71 12.36
C VAL A 46 35.97 46.19 13.10
N ASN A 47 35.21 45.26 13.72
CA ASN A 47 35.01 45.19 15.19
C ASN A 47 34.35 43.87 15.70
N SER A 48 34.30 43.64 17.03
CA SER A 48 33.98 42.34 17.69
C SER A 48 33.56 42.53 19.19
N ASN A 49 33.13 41.54 20.02
CA ASN A 49 33.10 40.07 19.83
C ASN A 49 31.83 39.30 20.37
N PRO A 50 31.58 39.05 21.68
CA PRO A 50 30.91 37.78 22.10
C PRO A 50 29.75 37.89 23.14
N ASP A 51 29.06 36.76 23.42
CA ASP A 51 28.85 36.15 24.77
C ASP A 51 27.96 34.87 24.68
N ASP A 52 27.95 34.06 25.76
CA ASP A 52 27.54 32.62 25.82
C ASP A 52 27.28 32.20 27.30
N PRO A 53 26.85 30.97 27.67
CA PRO A 53 25.75 30.08 27.23
C PRO A 53 24.52 30.31 28.18
N PRO A 54 23.82 29.35 28.85
CA PRO A 54 23.40 27.95 28.62
C PRO A 54 21.83 27.86 28.51
N THR A 55 21.01 26.81 28.80
CA THR A 55 21.10 25.52 29.56
C THR A 55 19.97 24.54 29.11
N SER A 56 20.00 23.27 29.56
CA SER A 56 18.90 22.28 29.43
C SER A 56 18.29 21.92 30.81
N PRO A 57 17.11 21.27 30.91
CA PRO A 57 17.11 19.79 30.93
C PRO A 57 15.83 19.05 30.43
N SER A 58 16.02 17.74 30.17
CA SER A 58 15.07 16.62 30.34
C SER A 58 13.65 16.66 29.73
N SER A 59 13.41 15.76 28.76
CA SER A 59 12.12 15.07 28.60
C SER A 59 12.16 13.69 29.28
N GLN A 60 11.03 13.23 29.82
CA GLN A 60 10.91 11.92 30.49
C GLN A 60 10.37 10.86 29.53
N GLY A 61 10.69 9.58 29.79
CA GLY A 61 10.27 8.46 28.95
C GLY A 61 8.81 8.03 29.15
N MET A 62 8.21 7.49 28.09
CA MET A 62 6.87 6.87 28.07
C MET A 62 6.95 5.47 27.40
N PRO A 63 5.94 4.57 27.58
CA PRO A 63 6.25 3.15 27.73
C PRO A 63 6.39 2.32 26.44
N ARG A 64 7.09 1.20 26.61
CA ARG A 64 7.32 0.18 25.59
C ARG A 64 6.08 -0.74 25.47
N MET A 65 5.25 -0.52 24.44
CA MET A 65 4.18 -1.49 24.12
C MET A 65 4.78 -2.85 23.72
N SER A 66 4.14 -3.93 24.16
CA SER A 66 4.56 -5.31 23.86
C SER A 66 3.64 -5.92 22.79
N PRO A 67 4.11 -6.92 22.00
CA PRO A 67 3.26 -7.60 21.02
C PRO A 67 2.06 -8.30 21.67
N PRO A 68 0.91 -8.42 20.98
CA PRO A 68 -0.22 -9.22 21.46
C PRO A 68 0.18 -10.71 21.51
N ARG A 69 -0.37 -11.44 22.49
CA ARG A 69 -0.20 -12.90 22.58
C ARG A 69 -1.03 -13.60 21.50
N SER A 70 -0.51 -14.72 21.01
CA SER A 70 -1.28 -15.72 20.26
C SER A 70 -2.50 -16.18 21.07
N PRO A 71 -3.64 -16.52 20.42
CA PRO A 71 -4.75 -17.17 21.11
C PRO A 71 -4.33 -18.57 21.61
N PRO A 72 -4.94 -19.09 22.69
CA PRO A 72 -4.75 -20.47 23.12
C PRO A 72 -5.41 -21.44 22.11
N PRO A 73 -4.96 -22.70 22.04
CA PRO A 73 -5.67 -23.75 21.31
C PRO A 73 -7.03 -24.02 21.97
N ASN A 74 -8.03 -24.42 21.18
CA ASN A 74 -9.32 -24.88 21.72
C ASN A 74 -9.13 -26.23 22.44
N GLU A 75 -9.62 -26.31 23.69
CA GLU A 75 -9.86 -27.60 24.35
C GLU A 75 -11.20 -28.17 23.87
N ASP A 76 -11.19 -28.87 22.74
CA ASP A 76 -12.37 -29.61 22.27
C ASP A 76 -12.68 -30.78 23.20
N ASN A 77 -13.69 -30.59 24.07
CA ASN A 77 -14.03 -31.55 25.12
C ASN A 77 -15.55 -31.79 25.21
N ASN A 78 -16.12 -32.38 24.17
CA ASN A 78 -17.33 -33.20 24.33
C ASN A 78 -17.40 -34.32 23.29
N SER A 79 -17.85 -35.51 23.70
CA SER A 79 -17.81 -36.72 22.89
C SER A 79 -19.08 -36.88 22.04
N ASN A 80 -18.94 -36.79 20.72
CA ASN A 80 -19.83 -37.46 19.77
C ASN A 80 -18.96 -38.04 18.64
N THR A 81 -19.15 -39.31 18.29
CA THR A 81 -18.32 -39.99 17.28
C THR A 81 -18.84 -39.73 15.87
N ASP A 82 -18.76 -38.49 15.43
CA ASP A 82 -18.97 -38.10 14.04
C ASP A 82 -17.91 -38.79 13.17
N SER A 83 -18.33 -39.71 12.29
CA SER A 83 -17.40 -40.49 11.48
C SER A 83 -16.85 -39.68 10.31
N VAL A 84 -15.81 -38.87 10.58
CA VAL A 84 -15.05 -38.14 9.55
C VAL A 84 -14.14 -39.13 8.82
N HIS A 85 -14.36 -39.28 7.52
CA HIS A 85 -13.55 -40.09 6.60
C HIS A 85 -12.85 -39.18 5.59
N ILE A 86 -11.56 -39.40 5.35
CA ILE A 86 -10.75 -38.57 4.44
C ILE A 86 -10.02 -39.49 3.46
N GLU A 87 -10.26 -39.28 2.17
CA GLU A 87 -9.56 -39.96 1.07
C GLU A 87 -8.57 -38.98 0.43
N THR A 88 -7.29 -39.32 0.38
CA THR A 88 -6.29 -38.61 -0.44
C THR A 88 -6.22 -39.20 -1.84
N HIS A 89 -5.76 -38.40 -2.80
CA HIS A 89 -5.57 -38.82 -4.17
C HIS A 89 -4.31 -39.72 -4.29
N PRO A 90 -4.39 -40.93 -4.87
CA PRO A 90 -3.44 -42.02 -4.59
C PRO A 90 -2.20 -42.10 -5.52
N VAL A 91 -1.82 -41.00 -6.19
CA VAL A 91 -0.69 -40.98 -7.17
C VAL A 91 -0.01 -39.60 -7.24
N ILE A 92 -0.80 -38.53 -7.26
CA ILE A 92 -0.37 -37.14 -7.09
C ILE A 92 -0.67 -36.80 -5.63
N ASP A 93 0.31 -36.97 -4.74
CA ASP A 93 0.14 -36.97 -3.29
C ASP A 93 1.17 -36.14 -2.49
N GLY A 94 2.21 -35.62 -3.15
CA GLY A 94 3.28 -34.88 -2.48
C GLY A 94 4.25 -35.78 -1.70
N THR A 95 4.51 -36.98 -2.19
CA THR A 95 5.55 -37.89 -1.69
C THR A 95 6.88 -37.14 -1.48
N PRO A 96 7.49 -37.20 -0.28
CA PRO A 96 8.78 -36.55 -0.01
C PRO A 96 9.90 -37.13 -0.89
N CYS A 97 10.67 -36.24 -1.51
CA CYS A 97 11.80 -36.59 -2.37
C CYS A 97 13.06 -35.81 -1.97
N ASP A 98 14.22 -36.27 -2.46
CA ASP A 98 15.50 -35.59 -2.28
C ASP A 98 15.68 -34.38 -3.22
N ARG A 99 16.83 -33.72 -3.11
CA ARG A 99 17.19 -32.52 -3.89
C ARG A 99 17.33 -32.77 -5.41
N ASP A 100 17.48 -34.02 -5.83
CA ASP A 100 17.61 -34.43 -7.23
C ASP A 100 16.28 -35.02 -7.78
N GLY A 101 15.26 -35.18 -6.93
CA GLY A 101 13.91 -35.59 -7.27
C GLY A 101 13.60 -37.08 -7.06
N PHE A 102 14.39 -37.80 -6.26
CA PHE A 102 14.15 -39.22 -5.96
C PHE A 102 13.34 -39.39 -4.67
N ASP A 103 12.32 -40.25 -4.69
CA ASP A 103 11.46 -40.54 -3.53
C ASP A 103 12.26 -41.03 -2.30
N LEU A 104 11.95 -40.50 -1.12
CA LEU A 104 12.51 -40.92 0.16
C LEU A 104 11.73 -42.10 0.76
N GLU A 105 12.38 -42.92 1.60
CA GLU A 105 11.67 -44.00 2.30
C GLU A 105 10.62 -43.41 3.28
N PRO A 106 9.40 -43.99 3.38
CA PRO A 106 8.34 -43.45 4.24
C PRO A 106 8.76 -43.33 5.71
N GLY A 107 8.74 -42.11 6.24
CA GLY A 107 9.17 -41.79 7.60
C GLY A 107 10.66 -41.43 7.73
N THR A 108 11.38 -41.22 6.63
CA THR A 108 12.69 -40.55 6.62
C THR A 108 12.58 -39.18 7.32
N GLU A 109 13.39 -38.95 8.35
CA GLU A 109 13.46 -37.62 8.99
C GLU A 109 14.10 -36.61 8.01
N PRO A 110 13.60 -35.36 7.93
CA PRO A 110 14.23 -34.33 7.10
C PRO A 110 15.71 -34.14 7.47
N GLU A 111 16.54 -33.76 6.50
CA GLU A 111 17.93 -33.35 6.80
C GLU A 111 17.90 -32.26 7.90
N PRO A 112 18.70 -32.40 8.98
CA PRO A 112 18.69 -31.43 10.06
C PRO A 112 19.10 -30.07 9.53
N TRP A 113 18.28 -29.05 9.81
CA TRP A 113 18.49 -27.71 9.30
C TRP A 113 19.89 -27.19 9.62
N ASP A 114 20.51 -26.50 8.66
CA ASP A 114 21.61 -25.58 8.96
C ASP A 114 21.05 -24.47 9.88
N GLU A 115 21.10 -24.67 11.20
CA GLU A 115 20.82 -23.62 12.17
C GLU A 115 21.80 -22.48 11.90
N ARG A 116 21.27 -21.37 11.36
CA ARG A 116 22.06 -20.17 11.06
C ARG A 116 22.82 -19.77 12.32
N ASP A 117 24.15 -19.69 12.20
CA ASP A 117 25.04 -19.24 13.25
C ASP A 117 24.49 -17.94 13.86
N PRO A 118 24.28 -17.84 15.18
CA PRO A 118 23.79 -16.62 15.83
C PRO A 118 24.64 -15.37 15.56
N ASP A 119 25.89 -15.55 15.15
CA ASP A 119 26.82 -14.49 14.75
C ASP A 119 27.03 -14.38 13.21
N ASP A 120 26.30 -15.14 12.38
CA ASP A 120 26.24 -14.90 10.93
C ASP A 120 25.39 -13.66 10.60
N TYR A 121 26.04 -12.56 10.21
CA TYR A 121 25.41 -11.35 9.70
C TYR A 121 25.55 -11.17 8.18
N THR A 122 25.97 -12.21 7.43
CA THR A 122 26.18 -12.17 5.96
C THR A 122 25.01 -11.48 5.24
N PRO A 123 25.25 -10.48 4.37
CA PRO A 123 26.53 -10.03 3.81
C PRO A 123 27.24 -8.90 4.59
N PHE A 124 26.75 -8.55 5.79
CA PHE A 124 27.38 -7.58 6.66
C PHE A 124 28.57 -8.21 7.40
N GLU A 125 29.53 -7.39 7.83
CA GLU A 125 30.75 -7.85 8.50
C GLU A 125 30.47 -8.33 9.92
N ASP A 126 29.49 -7.73 10.59
CA ASP A 126 29.11 -8.03 11.96
C ASP A 126 27.70 -7.51 12.32
N ARG A 127 27.30 -7.75 13.57
CA ARG A 127 26.04 -7.26 14.14
C ARG A 127 25.92 -5.73 14.15
N ALA A 128 27.03 -5.01 14.34
CA ALA A 128 26.99 -3.55 14.44
C ALA A 128 26.78 -2.89 13.07
N SER A 129 27.50 -3.33 12.04
CA SER A 129 27.32 -2.89 10.65
C SER A 129 25.92 -3.23 10.11
N PHE A 130 25.37 -4.41 10.44
CA PHE A 130 23.96 -4.73 10.15
C PHE A 130 22.97 -3.77 10.85
N ALA A 131 23.10 -3.57 12.17
CA ALA A 131 22.18 -2.70 12.92
C ALA A 131 22.31 -1.21 12.52
N PHE A 132 23.50 -0.78 12.11
CA PHE A 132 23.78 0.55 11.58
C PHE A 132 23.17 0.72 10.19
N ALA A 133 23.23 -0.30 9.33
CA ALA A 133 22.53 -0.31 8.04
C ALA A 133 21.00 -0.24 8.20
N ASP A 134 20.40 -1.04 9.09
CA ASP A 134 18.97 -0.94 9.43
C ASP A 134 18.59 0.47 9.88
N PHE A 135 19.33 1.03 10.83
CA PHE A 135 19.08 2.37 11.35
C PHE A 135 19.11 3.45 10.26
N LEU A 136 20.13 3.46 9.40
CA LEU A 136 20.26 4.44 8.33
C LEU A 136 19.23 4.24 7.21
N TYR A 137 18.98 3.00 6.80
CA TYR A 137 18.17 2.69 5.62
C TYR A 137 16.68 2.58 5.91
N THR A 138 16.27 1.87 6.97
CA THR A 138 14.84 1.60 7.23
C THR A 138 14.21 2.67 8.13
N ARG A 139 14.94 3.13 9.16
CA ARG A 139 14.40 3.99 10.23
C ARG A 139 14.58 5.48 9.98
N VAL A 140 15.80 5.90 9.65
CA VAL A 140 16.13 7.31 9.37
C VAL A 140 15.92 7.64 7.89
N GLN A 141 15.97 6.64 7.00
CA GLN A 141 15.85 6.81 5.55
C GLN A 141 16.82 7.91 5.03
N MET A 142 18.06 7.84 5.53
CA MET A 142 19.06 8.88 5.30
C MET A 142 19.44 8.94 3.82
N SER A 143 19.48 10.14 3.24
CA SER A 143 19.89 10.31 1.84
C SER A 143 21.34 9.86 1.62
N GLY A 144 21.65 9.36 0.42
CA GLY A 144 22.97 8.82 0.10
C GLY A 144 24.12 9.82 0.33
N GLU A 145 23.90 11.12 0.05
CA GLU A 145 24.88 12.17 0.35
C GLU A 145 25.13 12.31 1.86
N ASN A 146 24.08 12.28 2.69
CA ASN A 146 24.20 12.33 4.14
C ASN A 146 24.85 11.05 4.72
N ILE A 147 24.60 9.88 4.13
CA ILE A 147 25.28 8.62 4.48
C ILE A 147 26.78 8.74 4.21
N SER A 148 27.17 9.17 3.01
CA SER A 148 28.59 9.39 2.67
C SER A 148 29.25 10.47 3.54
N GLN A 149 28.52 11.54 3.88
CA GLN A 149 29.00 12.56 4.81
C GLN A 149 29.18 12.01 6.24
N LEU A 150 28.28 11.14 6.71
CA LEU A 150 28.38 10.47 8.00
C LEU A 150 29.60 9.54 8.07
N MET A 151 29.93 8.81 7.01
CA MET A 151 31.14 7.97 6.99
C MET A 151 32.42 8.81 7.13
N GLN A 152 32.46 9.99 6.48
CA GLN A 152 33.57 10.94 6.62
C GLN A 152 33.65 11.55 8.03
N LEU A 153 32.51 11.83 8.67
CA LEU A 153 32.46 12.30 10.06
C LEU A 153 32.91 11.21 11.05
N LEU A 154 32.46 9.96 10.89
CA LEU A 154 32.91 8.83 11.72
C LEU A 154 34.43 8.64 11.59
N ALA A 155 34.96 8.61 10.37
CA ALA A 155 36.40 8.51 10.15
C ALA A 155 37.20 9.70 10.72
N ALA A 156 36.60 10.89 10.86
CA ALA A 156 37.21 12.04 11.51
C ALA A 156 37.19 11.93 13.05
N LEU A 157 36.10 11.42 13.63
CA LEU A 157 35.94 11.20 15.07
C LEU A 157 36.76 10.00 15.61
N TYR A 158 36.94 8.97 14.78
CA TYR A 158 37.65 7.73 15.14
C TYR A 158 38.83 7.47 14.17
N PRO A 159 39.96 8.20 14.28
CA PRO A 159 41.00 8.18 13.25
C PRO A 159 41.83 6.90 13.12
N ARG A 160 41.53 5.85 13.91
CA ARG A 160 42.23 4.56 13.92
C ARG A 160 41.42 3.42 13.30
N ASP A 161 40.14 3.66 13.08
CA ASP A 161 39.13 2.66 12.76
C ASP A 161 38.43 3.13 11.47
N ASP A 162 38.21 2.24 10.51
CA ASP A 162 37.46 2.58 9.29
C ASP A 162 35.95 2.62 9.59
N PRO A 163 35.17 3.48 8.90
CA PRO A 163 33.72 3.51 9.06
C PRO A 163 33.08 2.22 8.53
N PRO A 164 31.91 1.78 9.04
CA PRO A 164 31.29 0.49 8.66
C PRO A 164 31.00 0.32 7.16
N PHE A 165 30.93 1.42 6.40
CA PHE A 165 30.80 1.43 4.95
C PHE A 165 31.69 2.53 4.36
N ALA A 166 32.28 2.31 3.18
CA ALA A 166 33.13 3.31 2.54
C ALA A 166 32.35 4.51 1.96
N ASP A 167 31.14 4.28 1.48
CA ASP A 167 30.20 5.26 0.95
C ASP A 167 28.78 4.67 0.85
N GLU A 168 27.82 5.45 0.38
CA GLU A 168 26.43 5.00 0.20
C GLU A 168 26.31 3.82 -0.77
N LYS A 169 27.24 3.70 -1.72
CA LYS A 169 27.22 2.65 -2.74
C LYS A 169 27.67 1.32 -2.19
N GLN A 170 28.62 1.29 -1.25
CA GLN A 170 28.93 0.08 -0.51
C GLN A 170 27.75 -0.35 0.37
N LEU A 171 27.11 0.58 1.09
CA LEU A 171 25.93 0.27 1.90
C LEU A 171 24.82 -0.35 1.04
N TYR A 172 24.39 0.34 -0.03
CA TYR A 172 23.33 -0.17 -0.90
C TYR A 172 23.72 -1.49 -1.57
N ALA A 173 24.95 -1.64 -2.07
CA ALA A 173 25.41 -2.91 -2.65
C ALA A 173 25.50 -4.05 -1.62
N THR A 174 25.64 -3.75 -0.32
CA THR A 174 25.60 -4.76 0.75
C THR A 174 24.15 -5.16 1.05
N ILE A 175 23.22 -4.20 1.04
CA ILE A 175 21.78 -4.45 1.17
C ILE A 175 21.24 -5.25 -0.04
N ASP A 176 21.62 -4.89 -1.26
CA ASP A 176 21.25 -5.60 -2.50
C ASP A 176 21.87 -7.01 -2.57
N ALA A 177 22.97 -7.25 -1.85
CA ALA A 177 23.63 -8.55 -1.76
C ALA A 177 23.04 -9.49 -0.69
N ILE A 178 21.99 -9.10 0.05
CA ILE A 178 21.37 -9.96 1.07
C ILE A 178 20.73 -11.19 0.40
N PRO A 179 21.22 -12.43 0.63
CA PRO A 179 20.62 -13.62 0.04
C PRO A 179 19.26 -13.96 0.68
N PHE A 180 19.11 -13.58 1.96
CA PHE A 180 17.92 -13.80 2.78
C PHE A 180 16.84 -12.74 2.54
N GLY A 181 16.29 -12.68 1.31
CA GLY A 181 15.42 -11.56 0.95
C GLY A 181 14.32 -11.83 -0.08
N ASN A 182 13.64 -10.75 -0.44
CA ASN A 182 12.64 -10.68 -1.49
C ASN A 182 13.21 -11.13 -2.85
N ILE A 183 12.41 -11.86 -3.64
CA ILE A 183 12.72 -12.11 -5.06
C ILE A 183 12.86 -10.76 -5.79
N PRO A 184 13.93 -10.56 -6.60
CA PRO A 184 14.21 -9.27 -7.21
C PRO A 184 13.11 -8.83 -8.17
N TRP A 185 12.87 -7.51 -8.20
CA TRP A 185 12.02 -6.89 -9.21
C TRP A 185 12.73 -6.91 -10.56
N GLN A 186 12.05 -7.48 -11.56
CA GLN A 186 12.42 -7.46 -12.96
C GLN A 186 11.51 -6.47 -13.70
N SER A 187 11.92 -5.96 -14.86
CA SER A 187 11.02 -5.21 -15.72
C SER A 187 11.34 -5.30 -17.21
N PHE A 188 10.30 -5.09 -18.02
CA PHE A 188 10.38 -5.03 -19.48
C PHE A 188 9.48 -3.90 -20.00
N SER A 189 9.85 -3.30 -21.12
CA SER A 189 9.03 -2.29 -21.78
C SER A 189 8.01 -2.95 -22.70
N VAL A 190 6.74 -2.53 -22.61
CA VAL A 190 5.71 -2.84 -23.61
C VAL A 190 5.30 -1.57 -24.37
N GLN A 191 4.86 -1.75 -25.61
CA GLN A 191 4.38 -0.71 -26.50
C GLN A 191 3.24 -1.30 -27.34
N TYR A 192 2.27 -0.49 -27.75
CA TYR A 192 1.26 -0.94 -28.70
C TYR A 192 1.89 -1.16 -30.09
N THR A 193 1.60 -2.31 -30.71
CA THR A 193 2.17 -2.72 -32.02
C THR A 193 1.09 -2.98 -33.07
N GLY A 194 -0.14 -2.52 -32.84
CA GLY A 194 -1.24 -2.64 -33.80
C GLY A 194 -1.31 -1.47 -34.79
N PRO A 195 -2.30 -1.47 -35.69
CA PRO A 195 -2.56 -0.33 -36.57
C PRO A 195 -2.85 0.95 -35.77
N LEU A 196 -2.31 2.08 -36.21
CA LEU A 196 -2.65 3.40 -35.71
C LEU A 196 -3.86 3.97 -36.48
N PRO A 197 -4.70 4.82 -35.87
CA PRO A 197 -5.80 5.48 -36.57
C PRO A 197 -5.31 6.50 -37.61
N GLU A 198 -6.08 6.71 -38.67
CA GLU A 198 -5.88 7.82 -39.60
C GLU A 198 -6.35 9.13 -38.94
N GLY A 199 -5.41 9.88 -38.35
CA GLY A 199 -5.70 11.15 -37.69
C GLY A 199 -4.76 11.42 -36.52
N GLU A 200 -5.28 12.02 -35.46
CA GLU A 200 -4.56 12.19 -34.20
C GLU A 200 -4.40 10.83 -33.49
N VAL A 201 -3.16 10.48 -33.13
CA VAL A 201 -2.82 9.20 -32.51
C VAL A 201 -2.74 9.39 -30.99
N PRO A 202 -3.58 8.71 -30.19
CA PRO A 202 -3.51 8.79 -28.73
C PRO A 202 -2.12 8.38 -28.22
N THR A 203 -1.58 9.12 -27.25
CA THR A 203 -0.19 8.91 -26.79
C THR A 203 0.05 7.49 -26.27
N TRP A 204 -0.95 6.82 -25.70
CA TRP A 204 -0.82 5.43 -25.25
C TRP A 204 -0.51 4.42 -26.37
N MET A 205 -0.82 4.74 -27.63
CA MET A 205 -0.43 3.92 -28.78
C MET A 205 1.04 4.08 -29.17
N THR A 206 1.70 5.15 -28.73
CA THR A 206 3.10 5.48 -29.09
C THR A 206 4.06 5.48 -27.90
N GLU A 207 3.56 5.60 -26.66
CA GLU A 207 4.30 5.50 -25.41
C GLU A 207 4.85 4.09 -25.14
N LYS A 208 5.89 4.02 -24.30
CA LYS A 208 6.47 2.77 -23.78
C LYS A 208 6.19 2.66 -22.29
N TYR A 209 5.48 1.61 -21.90
CA TYR A 209 5.14 1.34 -20.51
C TYR A 209 6.10 0.32 -19.90
N GLN A 210 6.74 0.66 -18.79
CA GLN A 210 7.63 -0.26 -18.09
C GLN A 210 6.82 -1.15 -17.15
N VAL A 211 6.70 -2.44 -17.49
CA VAL A 211 6.03 -3.44 -16.67
C VAL A 211 7.02 -3.97 -15.64
N TRP A 212 6.78 -3.67 -14.36
CA TRP A 212 7.54 -4.19 -13.24
C TRP A 212 6.86 -5.42 -12.64
N PHE A 213 7.62 -6.50 -12.45
CA PHE A 213 7.13 -7.79 -11.97
C PHE A 213 8.20 -8.51 -11.13
N ARG A 214 7.82 -9.62 -10.50
CA ARG A 214 8.75 -10.60 -9.93
C ARG A 214 8.45 -11.95 -10.58
N SER A 215 9.45 -12.83 -10.68
CA SER A 215 9.26 -14.20 -11.17
C SER A 215 8.12 -14.89 -10.40
N PRO A 216 6.97 -15.22 -11.02
CA PRO A 216 5.86 -15.83 -10.30
C PRO A 216 6.22 -17.23 -9.80
N LEU A 217 6.93 -18.00 -10.63
CA LEU A 217 7.48 -19.32 -10.27
C LEU A 217 8.32 -19.20 -9.00
N SER A 218 9.26 -18.27 -8.95
CA SER A 218 10.16 -18.10 -7.79
C SER A 218 9.50 -17.51 -6.54
N ILE A 219 8.31 -16.92 -6.67
CA ILE A 219 7.45 -16.63 -5.51
C ILE A 219 6.88 -17.94 -4.94
N PHE A 220 6.36 -18.84 -5.78
CA PHE A 220 5.82 -20.11 -5.32
C PHE A 220 6.91 -21.05 -4.80
N GLU A 221 8.05 -21.18 -5.49
CA GLU A 221 9.23 -21.93 -5.02
C GLU A 221 9.65 -21.46 -3.62
N LYS A 222 9.79 -20.14 -3.42
CA LYS A 222 10.21 -19.58 -2.12
C LYS A 222 9.12 -19.64 -1.04
N GLN A 223 7.84 -19.70 -1.41
CA GLN A 223 6.75 -19.90 -0.46
C GLN A 223 6.64 -21.35 0.00
N LEU A 224 6.81 -22.31 -0.93
CA LEU A 224 6.81 -23.75 -0.65
C LEU A 224 8.05 -24.17 0.17
N ALA A 225 9.19 -23.54 -0.09
CA ALA A 225 10.43 -23.76 0.66
C ALA A 225 10.46 -23.10 2.05
N ASN A 226 9.36 -22.49 2.52
CA ASN A 226 9.29 -21.94 3.88
C ASN A 226 8.77 -23.01 4.88
N PRO A 227 9.60 -23.52 5.81
CA PRO A 227 9.20 -24.59 6.73
C PRO A 227 8.05 -24.22 7.66
N ASP A 228 7.80 -22.93 7.92
CA ASP A 228 6.67 -22.47 8.75
C ASP A 228 5.30 -22.95 8.22
N PHE A 229 5.19 -23.24 6.92
CA PHE A 229 3.93 -23.67 6.30
C PHE A 229 3.77 -25.20 6.19
N LYS A 230 4.76 -26.00 6.60
CA LYS A 230 4.75 -27.46 6.33
C LYS A 230 3.53 -28.19 6.90
N ASP A 231 3.06 -27.74 8.07
CA ASP A 231 1.93 -28.30 8.83
C ASP A 231 0.60 -27.57 8.50
N GLU A 232 0.67 -26.47 7.73
CA GLU A 232 -0.45 -25.62 7.31
C GLU A 232 -0.86 -25.88 5.83
N MET A 233 -0.33 -26.95 5.22
CA MET A 233 -0.51 -27.27 3.81
C MET A 233 -1.02 -28.69 3.56
N ASP A 234 -1.94 -28.82 2.61
CA ASP A 234 -2.34 -30.10 2.03
C ASP A 234 -1.36 -30.50 0.92
N TRP A 235 -0.80 -31.70 1.03
CA TRP A 235 0.14 -32.25 0.05
C TRP A 235 -0.55 -33.06 -1.07
N ALA A 236 -1.73 -33.61 -0.77
CA ALA A 236 -2.55 -34.40 -1.70
C ALA A 236 -3.96 -33.81 -1.85
N ALA A 237 -4.55 -33.89 -3.05
CA ALA A 237 -5.97 -33.61 -3.24
C ALA A 237 -6.82 -34.55 -2.35
N LYS A 238 -7.84 -34.03 -1.66
CA LYS A 238 -8.56 -34.76 -0.60
C LYS A 238 -10.09 -34.80 -0.80
N ARG A 239 -10.74 -35.79 -0.19
CA ARG A 239 -12.21 -35.96 -0.16
C ARG A 239 -12.63 -36.18 1.28
N ILE A 240 -13.27 -35.18 1.88
CA ILE A 240 -13.71 -35.22 3.28
C ILE A 240 -15.18 -35.62 3.30
N PHE A 241 -15.53 -36.63 4.09
CA PHE A 241 -16.91 -37.10 4.27
C PHE A 241 -17.28 -37.08 5.74
N HIS A 242 -18.46 -36.53 6.06
CA HIS A 242 -19.08 -36.60 7.38
C HIS A 242 -20.42 -37.32 7.21
N ASP A 243 -20.67 -38.39 7.98
CA ASP A 243 -21.86 -39.25 7.83
C ASP A 243 -22.10 -39.73 6.38
N GLY A 244 -21.01 -40.04 5.66
CA GLY A 244 -21.03 -40.43 4.25
C GLY A 244 -21.37 -39.31 3.26
N LYS A 245 -21.57 -38.05 3.71
CA LYS A 245 -21.83 -36.88 2.85
C LYS A 245 -20.54 -36.12 2.59
N ARG A 246 -20.27 -35.79 1.33
CA ARG A 246 -19.09 -35.04 0.91
C ARG A 246 -19.14 -33.59 1.41
N ASN A 247 -18.16 -33.21 2.23
CA ASN A 247 -17.87 -31.85 2.62
C ASN A 247 -16.79 -31.23 1.72
N TYR A 248 -16.77 -29.90 1.70
CA TYR A 248 -15.75 -29.08 1.04
C TYR A 248 -15.35 -27.95 2.00
N THR A 249 -14.07 -27.91 2.36
CA THR A 249 -13.47 -27.01 3.36
C THR A 249 -12.58 -25.95 2.72
N ASP A 250 -11.83 -26.36 1.71
CA ASP A 250 -10.71 -25.65 1.10
C ASP A 250 -10.57 -26.04 -0.38
N ILE A 251 -9.53 -25.54 -1.06
CA ILE A 251 -9.31 -25.83 -2.49
C ILE A 251 -8.87 -27.27 -2.72
N PHE A 252 -8.11 -27.87 -1.81
CA PHE A 252 -7.63 -29.25 -1.94
C PHE A 252 -8.74 -30.28 -1.73
N SER A 253 -9.80 -29.92 -1.00
CA SER A 253 -11.04 -30.68 -0.88
C SER A 253 -11.92 -30.65 -2.14
N GLY A 254 -11.62 -29.78 -3.10
CA GLY A 254 -12.47 -29.46 -4.26
C GLY A 254 -12.27 -30.39 -5.46
N ASN A 255 -13.36 -30.68 -6.19
CA ASN A 255 -13.31 -31.59 -7.35
C ASN A 255 -12.29 -31.16 -8.40
N TRP A 256 -12.12 -29.85 -8.67
CA TRP A 256 -11.16 -29.37 -9.66
C TRP A 256 -9.71 -29.83 -9.41
N VAL A 257 -9.26 -29.88 -8.14
CA VAL A 257 -7.90 -30.34 -7.84
C VAL A 257 -7.78 -31.84 -8.06
N TRP A 258 -8.84 -32.60 -7.72
CA TRP A 258 -8.89 -34.03 -7.91
C TRP A 258 -8.95 -34.40 -9.40
N ASP A 259 -9.85 -33.79 -10.16
CA ASP A 259 -9.99 -33.96 -11.61
C ASP A 259 -8.69 -33.58 -12.37
N LYS A 260 -7.86 -32.71 -11.76
CA LYS A 260 -6.52 -32.37 -12.26
C LYS A 260 -5.45 -33.37 -11.86
N SER A 261 -5.50 -33.88 -10.63
CA SER A 261 -4.64 -34.99 -10.19
C SER A 261 -4.90 -36.26 -11.02
N ASP A 262 -6.16 -36.62 -11.29
CA ASP A 262 -6.57 -37.72 -12.19
C ASP A 262 -6.06 -37.53 -13.64
N VAL A 263 -5.73 -36.29 -14.05
CA VAL A 263 -5.14 -35.98 -15.36
C VAL A 263 -3.61 -36.09 -15.34
N LEU A 264 -2.96 -35.58 -14.29
CA LEU A 264 -1.50 -35.64 -14.14
C LEU A 264 -1.00 -37.07 -13.87
N ALA A 265 -1.75 -37.86 -13.09
CA ALA A 265 -1.45 -39.26 -12.76
C ALA A 265 -1.30 -40.22 -13.96
N LYS A 266 -1.61 -39.76 -15.18
CA LYS A 266 -1.45 -40.52 -16.43
C LYS A 266 0.00 -40.56 -16.91
N GLU A 267 0.78 -39.55 -16.57
CA GLU A 267 2.20 -39.46 -16.92
C GLU A 267 3.04 -39.93 -15.71
N PRO A 268 3.84 -41.01 -15.83
CA PRO A 268 4.64 -41.53 -14.71
C PRO A 268 5.65 -40.54 -14.12
N GLU A 269 6.08 -39.55 -14.90
CA GLU A 269 6.99 -38.47 -14.48
C GLU A 269 6.39 -37.55 -13.40
N TYR A 270 5.07 -37.57 -13.20
CA TYR A 270 4.38 -36.78 -12.17
C TYR A 270 3.90 -37.60 -10.97
N HIS A 271 4.21 -38.90 -10.90
CA HIS A 271 3.86 -39.71 -9.73
C HIS A 271 4.66 -39.19 -8.52
N GLY A 272 4.03 -39.16 -7.34
CA GLY A 272 4.56 -38.51 -6.13
C GLY A 272 4.43 -36.98 -6.10
N ALA A 273 4.24 -36.30 -7.25
CA ALA A 273 4.34 -34.83 -7.32
C ALA A 273 3.22 -34.09 -6.54
N LEU A 274 3.55 -32.87 -6.07
CA LEU A 274 2.60 -31.91 -5.50
C LEU A 274 1.94 -31.06 -6.61
N LEU A 275 0.61 -31.05 -6.67
CA LEU A 275 -0.15 -30.11 -7.51
C LEU A 275 -0.28 -28.75 -6.82
N VAL A 276 0.47 -27.74 -7.28
CA VAL A 276 0.47 -26.36 -6.73
C VAL A 276 -0.51 -25.44 -7.49
N PRO A 277 -1.68 -25.07 -6.92
CA PRO A 277 -2.65 -24.23 -7.63
C PRO A 277 -2.34 -22.72 -7.54
N VAL A 278 -2.01 -22.10 -8.68
CA VAL A 278 -1.81 -20.64 -8.78
C VAL A 278 -3.16 -19.89 -8.76
N ILE A 279 -3.61 -19.49 -7.58
CA ILE A 279 -4.94 -18.88 -7.37
C ILE A 279 -4.86 -17.35 -7.47
N THR A 280 -4.97 -16.80 -8.68
CA THR A 280 -5.04 -15.35 -8.88
C THR A 280 -6.43 -14.78 -8.55
N GLY A 281 -6.52 -14.16 -7.39
CA GLY A 281 -7.69 -13.36 -7.00
C GLY A 281 -7.80 -12.06 -7.81
N SER A 282 -8.54 -12.09 -8.92
CA SER A 282 -9.26 -10.87 -9.32
C SER A 282 -10.25 -10.51 -8.22
N ASP A 283 -10.40 -9.20 -8.03
CA ASP A 283 -11.38 -8.42 -7.27
C ASP A 283 -12.85 -8.70 -7.69
N LYS A 284 -13.23 -9.98 -7.71
CA LYS A 284 -14.49 -10.46 -8.25
C LYS A 284 -15.68 -9.88 -7.49
N THR A 285 -16.50 -9.14 -8.25
CA THR A 285 -17.80 -8.58 -7.87
C THR A 285 -18.59 -9.47 -6.92
N LEU A 286 -19.22 -8.84 -5.92
CA LEU A 286 -19.86 -9.53 -4.79
C LEU A 286 -20.91 -10.55 -5.24
N ARG A 287 -20.58 -11.84 -5.14
CA ARG A 287 -21.37 -12.98 -5.70
C ARG A 287 -22.80 -13.13 -5.16
N ARG A 288 -23.23 -12.33 -4.19
CA ARG A 288 -24.58 -12.36 -3.57
C ARG A 288 -25.29 -11.00 -3.54
N VAL A 289 -24.79 -9.99 -4.26
CA VAL A 289 -25.44 -8.67 -4.35
C VAL A 289 -26.35 -8.58 -5.59
N PRO A 290 -27.57 -8.03 -5.48
CA PRO A 290 -28.46 -7.85 -6.64
C PRO A 290 -27.89 -6.94 -7.73
N LYS A 291 -28.42 -7.10 -8.95
CA LYS A 291 -27.91 -6.42 -10.16
C LYS A 291 -28.93 -5.50 -10.84
N ARG A 292 -30.15 -5.41 -10.32
CA ARG A 292 -31.16 -4.41 -10.70
C ARG A 292 -31.14 -3.26 -9.70
N ILE A 293 -31.50 -2.06 -10.16
CA ILE A 293 -31.32 -0.85 -9.37
C ILE A 293 -32.20 -0.82 -8.11
N ASP A 294 -33.42 -1.33 -8.18
CA ASP A 294 -34.38 -1.33 -7.08
C ASP A 294 -34.01 -2.39 -6.03
N ASP A 295 -33.65 -3.60 -6.46
CA ASP A 295 -33.11 -4.64 -5.58
C ASP A 295 -31.81 -4.18 -4.90
N LEU A 296 -30.97 -3.43 -5.62
CA LEU A 296 -29.71 -2.88 -5.12
C LEU A 296 -29.98 -1.77 -4.09
N ALA A 297 -30.91 -0.86 -4.37
CA ALA A 297 -31.38 0.18 -3.47
C ALA A 297 -31.91 -0.41 -2.15
N ALA A 298 -32.77 -1.43 -2.24
CA ALA A 298 -33.27 -2.17 -1.09
C ALA A 298 -32.14 -2.88 -0.34
N HIS A 299 -31.25 -3.59 -1.05
CA HIS A 299 -30.14 -4.33 -0.44
C HIS A 299 -29.14 -3.43 0.30
N PHE A 300 -28.94 -2.18 -0.15
CA PHE A 300 -28.11 -1.19 0.56
C PHE A 300 -28.90 -0.26 1.51
N ARG A 301 -30.22 -0.45 1.65
CA ARG A 301 -31.13 0.39 2.44
C ARG A 301 -31.08 1.88 2.05
N GLN A 302 -30.89 2.16 0.75
CA GLN A 302 -30.82 3.51 0.18
C GLN A 302 -31.86 3.68 -0.93
N PRO A 303 -33.12 4.01 -0.59
CA PRO A 303 -34.22 4.07 -1.57
C PRO A 303 -34.07 5.19 -2.60
N ARG A 304 -33.24 6.21 -2.34
CA ARG A 304 -32.93 7.27 -3.33
C ARG A 304 -31.94 6.83 -4.42
N LEU A 305 -31.30 5.66 -4.31
CA LEU A 305 -30.27 5.21 -5.27
C LEU A 305 -30.70 5.25 -6.75
N PRO A 306 -31.93 4.84 -7.15
CA PRO A 306 -32.34 4.92 -8.55
C PRO A 306 -32.33 6.35 -9.07
N ARG A 307 -32.90 7.30 -8.31
CA ARG A 307 -32.92 8.72 -8.67
C ARG A 307 -31.52 9.31 -8.70
N LEU A 308 -30.66 9.03 -7.70
CA LEU A 308 -29.28 9.52 -7.70
C LEU A 308 -28.46 9.03 -8.92
N VAL A 309 -28.76 7.84 -9.45
CA VAL A 309 -28.14 7.33 -10.69
C VAL A 309 -28.67 8.07 -11.93
N ARG A 310 -29.94 8.50 -11.95
CA ARG A 310 -30.48 9.34 -13.03
C ARG A 310 -29.93 10.77 -12.99
N GLU A 311 -29.85 11.37 -11.80
CA GLU A 311 -29.28 12.71 -11.59
C GLU A 311 -27.80 12.74 -12.05
N PHE A 312 -27.02 11.72 -11.68
CA PHE A 312 -25.67 11.52 -12.21
C PHE A 312 -25.62 11.34 -13.74
N LEU A 313 -26.50 10.49 -14.30
CA LEU A 313 -26.54 10.28 -15.75
C LEU A 313 -26.96 11.52 -16.53
N HIS A 314 -27.82 12.37 -15.96
CA HIS A 314 -28.21 13.64 -16.58
C HIS A 314 -26.99 14.54 -16.77
N GLY A 315 -26.23 14.81 -15.70
CA GLY A 315 -25.00 15.60 -15.78
C GLY A 315 -23.88 14.97 -16.62
N GLN A 316 -23.91 13.64 -16.82
CA GLN A 316 -22.98 12.95 -17.73
C GLN A 316 -23.37 13.00 -19.22
N LEU A 317 -24.61 13.37 -19.54
CA LEU A 317 -25.15 13.43 -20.91
C LEU A 317 -25.41 14.88 -21.36
N TYR A 318 -25.73 15.77 -20.42
CA TYR A 318 -26.11 17.16 -20.64
C TYR A 318 -25.33 18.09 -19.68
N PRO A 319 -23.99 18.14 -19.76
CA PRO A 319 -23.15 18.92 -18.84
C PRO A 319 -23.35 20.44 -18.93
N GLU A 320 -24.00 20.92 -19.99
CA GLU A 320 -24.37 22.34 -20.20
C GLU A 320 -25.73 22.70 -19.54
N VAL A 321 -26.34 21.78 -18.77
CA VAL A 321 -27.72 21.92 -18.24
C VAL A 321 -27.75 21.63 -16.73
N ASP A 322 -27.64 22.70 -15.94
CA ASP A 322 -27.66 22.65 -14.47
C ASP A 322 -29.02 22.22 -13.88
N GLU A 323 -30.13 22.51 -14.57
CA GLU A 323 -31.47 22.16 -14.12
C GLU A 323 -31.82 20.71 -14.46
N LEU A 324 -32.28 19.96 -13.44
CA LEU A 324 -32.79 18.60 -13.62
C LEU A 324 -34.24 18.64 -14.14
N PRO A 325 -34.62 17.81 -15.13
CA PRO A 325 -36.00 17.72 -15.61
C PRO A 325 -36.98 17.32 -14.50
N ASP A 326 -38.16 17.94 -14.48
CA ASP A 326 -39.28 17.51 -13.62
C ASP A 326 -39.68 16.04 -13.90
N ASP A 327 -39.53 15.60 -15.14
CA ASP A 327 -39.86 14.24 -15.61
C ASP A 327 -38.70 13.23 -15.51
N LEU A 328 -37.57 13.58 -14.88
CA LEU A 328 -36.32 12.80 -14.90
C LEU A 328 -36.50 11.30 -14.59
N ASP A 329 -37.37 10.98 -13.63
CA ASP A 329 -37.63 9.60 -13.21
C ASP A 329 -38.39 8.77 -14.28
N GLU A 330 -39.04 9.43 -15.25
CA GLU A 330 -39.82 8.88 -16.35
C GLU A 330 -39.06 8.94 -17.70
N SER A 331 -38.35 10.05 -17.97
CA SER A 331 -37.56 10.25 -19.20
C SER A 331 -36.29 9.39 -19.27
N MET A 332 -35.83 8.81 -18.14
CA MET A 332 -34.64 7.96 -18.08
C MET A 332 -34.92 6.55 -17.49
N ASP A 333 -35.19 5.56 -18.36
CA ASP A 333 -35.30 4.13 -17.98
C ASP A 333 -33.93 3.52 -17.65
N ILE A 334 -33.63 3.45 -16.35
CA ILE A 334 -32.48 2.73 -15.81
C ILE A 334 -32.82 1.31 -15.29
N SER A 335 -34.09 0.88 -15.34
CA SER A 335 -34.55 -0.40 -14.76
C SER A 335 -33.92 -1.62 -15.46
N ARG A 336 -33.69 -1.49 -16.78
CA ARG A 336 -33.11 -2.54 -17.63
C ARG A 336 -31.60 -2.69 -17.48
N LEU A 337 -30.93 -1.75 -16.83
CA LEU A 337 -29.48 -1.76 -16.67
C LEU A 337 -29.04 -2.88 -15.71
N THR A 338 -27.77 -3.29 -15.84
CA THR A 338 -27.17 -4.33 -15.02
C THR A 338 -26.01 -3.75 -14.22
N PHE A 339 -26.19 -3.68 -12.92
CA PHE A 339 -25.23 -3.13 -11.98
C PHE A 339 -24.28 -4.22 -11.47
N ARG A 340 -23.01 -3.85 -11.25
CA ARG A 340 -21.97 -4.65 -10.60
C ARG A 340 -21.47 -3.88 -9.39
N THR A 341 -21.14 -4.56 -8.29
CA THR A 341 -20.70 -3.94 -7.05
C THR A 341 -19.35 -4.46 -6.58
N TYR A 342 -18.60 -3.58 -5.92
CA TYR A 342 -17.22 -3.80 -5.50
C TYR A 342 -17.06 -3.36 -4.04
N ASN A 343 -16.12 -3.98 -3.31
CA ASN A 343 -15.82 -3.59 -1.92
C ASN A 343 -14.88 -2.37 -1.82
N SER A 344 -14.24 -1.97 -2.92
CA SER A 344 -13.22 -0.94 -2.94
C SER A 344 -12.93 -0.42 -4.35
N ALA A 345 -12.51 0.84 -4.46
CA ALA A 345 -11.76 1.35 -5.60
C ALA A 345 -10.26 1.47 -5.27
N ARG A 346 -9.43 1.57 -6.31
CA ARG A 346 -7.99 1.80 -6.19
C ARG A 346 -7.62 3.14 -6.82
N SER A 347 -7.21 4.11 -6.00
CA SER A 347 -6.54 5.31 -6.50
C SER A 347 -5.07 4.98 -6.80
N VAL A 348 -4.53 5.60 -7.86
CA VAL A 348 -3.11 5.53 -8.22
C VAL A 348 -2.69 6.93 -8.65
N PHE A 349 -1.69 7.50 -7.99
CA PHE A 349 -1.26 8.89 -8.19
C PHE A 349 0.26 9.01 -8.14
N TYR A 350 0.78 10.07 -8.76
CA TYR A 350 2.20 10.41 -8.70
C TYR A 350 2.51 11.08 -7.35
N ALA A 351 3.50 10.53 -6.67
CA ALA A 351 3.83 10.77 -5.27
C ALA A 351 5.37 10.72 -5.10
N PRO A 352 6.11 11.69 -5.66
CA PRO A 352 7.56 11.66 -5.71
C PRO A 352 8.14 11.75 -4.30
N SER A 353 8.63 10.62 -3.83
CA SER A 353 9.20 10.38 -2.52
C SER A 353 10.23 9.24 -2.65
N ASP A 354 11.27 9.23 -1.81
CA ASP A 354 12.35 8.25 -1.90
C ASP A 354 11.84 6.79 -1.78
N ILE A 355 10.71 6.60 -1.07
CA ILE A 355 10.00 5.33 -0.89
C ILE A 355 9.41 4.79 -2.22
N CYS A 356 9.03 5.66 -3.16
CA CYS A 356 8.40 5.26 -4.43
C CYS A 356 9.41 4.98 -5.56
N GLY A 357 10.71 5.21 -5.33
CA GLY A 357 11.78 5.03 -6.31
C GLY A 357 11.62 5.89 -7.58
N ILE A 358 12.40 5.56 -8.61
CA ILE A 358 12.51 6.34 -9.86
C ILE A 358 11.19 6.50 -10.66
N GLY A 359 10.14 5.75 -10.32
CA GLY A 359 8.82 5.85 -10.94
C GLY A 359 7.83 6.76 -10.21
N GLY A 360 8.05 7.05 -8.92
CA GLY A 360 7.20 7.95 -8.13
C GLY A 360 5.72 7.57 -7.95
N MET A 361 5.24 6.43 -8.47
CA MET A 361 3.81 6.08 -8.48
C MET A 361 3.38 5.34 -7.20
N ARG A 362 2.39 5.90 -6.50
CA ARG A 362 1.79 5.32 -5.29
C ARG A 362 0.38 4.78 -5.57
N ARG A 363 -0.04 3.78 -4.79
CA ARG A 363 -1.36 3.13 -4.89
C ARG A 363 -2.07 3.12 -3.54
N GLU A 364 -3.36 3.41 -3.54
CA GLU A 364 -4.22 3.39 -2.36
C GLU A 364 -5.53 2.65 -2.65
N TYR A 365 -6.10 2.02 -1.62
CA TYR A 365 -7.40 1.36 -1.70
C TYR A 365 -8.39 2.08 -0.79
N ILE A 366 -9.48 2.57 -1.38
CA ILE A 366 -10.61 3.22 -0.70
C ILE A 366 -11.71 2.15 -0.61
N ARG A 367 -12.22 1.84 0.57
CA ARG A 367 -13.19 0.74 0.81
C ARG A 367 -14.60 1.26 1.11
N ALA A 368 -15.58 0.52 0.62
CA ALA A 368 -16.97 0.60 1.03
C ALA A 368 -17.52 -0.82 1.14
N THR A 369 -17.45 -1.41 2.34
CA THR A 369 -17.82 -2.81 2.59
C THR A 369 -18.64 -2.99 3.86
N LYS A 370 -19.55 -3.97 3.85
CA LYS A 370 -20.52 -4.21 4.92
C LYS A 370 -19.96 -4.95 6.15
N SER A 371 -18.79 -5.56 6.04
CA SER A 371 -18.07 -6.17 7.15
C SER A 371 -16.58 -6.23 6.81
N TRP A 372 -15.73 -5.84 7.74
CA TRP A 372 -14.27 -5.82 7.59
C TRP A 372 -13.64 -6.82 8.58
N PHE A 373 -12.94 -7.83 8.06
CA PHE A 373 -12.43 -8.98 8.84
C PHE A 373 -13.47 -9.68 9.74
N GLY A 374 -14.74 -9.73 9.31
CA GLY A 374 -15.86 -10.28 10.10
C GLY A 374 -16.43 -9.32 11.14
N GLY A 375 -15.75 -8.20 11.40
CA GLY A 375 -16.22 -7.11 12.26
C GLY A 375 -17.15 -6.11 11.53
N PRO A 376 -17.27 -4.87 12.07
CA PRO A 376 -18.17 -3.83 11.58
C PRO A 376 -17.99 -3.44 10.10
N PRO A 377 -18.96 -2.69 9.52
CA PRO A 377 -18.82 -2.09 8.20
C PRO A 377 -17.63 -1.12 8.13
N ARG A 378 -16.99 -1.03 6.97
CA ARG A 378 -15.91 -0.07 6.71
C ARG A 378 -16.23 0.76 5.47
N TYR A 379 -16.40 2.06 5.70
CA TYR A 379 -16.69 3.09 4.69
C TYR A 379 -15.61 4.17 4.81
N ASP A 380 -14.54 4.02 4.03
CA ASP A 380 -13.41 4.96 3.96
C ASP A 380 -13.88 6.30 3.35
N CYS A 381 -13.22 7.39 3.73
CA CYS A 381 -13.40 8.70 3.10
C CYS A 381 -12.45 8.91 1.91
N ALA A 382 -12.80 9.84 1.04
CA ALA A 382 -12.07 10.22 -0.17
C ALA A 382 -12.08 11.73 -0.38
N LEU A 383 -11.08 12.23 -1.10
CA LEU A 383 -11.08 13.56 -1.70
C LEU A 383 -11.63 13.45 -3.13
N VAL A 384 -12.60 14.30 -3.45
CA VAL A 384 -13.27 14.33 -4.77
C VAL A 384 -13.07 15.71 -5.38
N VAL A 385 -12.58 15.76 -6.60
CA VAL A 385 -12.32 16.98 -7.37
C VAL A 385 -13.64 17.58 -7.85
N HIS A 386 -13.90 18.84 -7.53
CA HIS A 386 -14.97 19.64 -8.15
C HIS A 386 -14.40 20.75 -9.04
N ASP A 387 -13.27 21.33 -8.65
CA ASP A 387 -12.50 22.28 -9.45
C ASP A 387 -11.05 21.78 -9.60
N ARG A 388 -10.39 22.11 -10.71
CA ARG A 388 -9.01 21.73 -11.03
C ARG A 388 -8.05 22.90 -11.07
N ASP A 389 -8.57 24.12 -11.15
CA ASP A 389 -7.79 25.35 -11.22
C ASP A 389 -7.61 25.97 -9.82
N GLU A 390 -8.48 25.63 -8.86
CA GLU A 390 -8.34 25.99 -7.43
C GLU A 390 -7.47 24.99 -6.63
N PRO A 391 -6.62 25.45 -5.68
CA PRO A 391 -5.66 24.61 -4.97
C PRO A 391 -6.23 23.94 -3.70
N GLY A 392 -5.61 22.83 -3.29
CA GLY A 392 -5.90 22.17 -2.00
C GLY A 392 -7.40 21.86 -1.81
N MET A 393 -7.94 22.12 -0.61
CA MET A 393 -9.37 21.95 -0.35
C MET A 393 -10.30 22.93 -1.08
N GLN A 394 -9.79 23.96 -1.76
CA GLN A 394 -10.63 24.93 -2.47
C GLN A 394 -11.14 24.37 -3.82
N GLY A 395 -10.49 23.33 -4.37
CA GLY A 395 -10.98 22.51 -5.49
C GLY A 395 -11.47 21.11 -5.12
N LEU A 396 -11.47 20.74 -3.83
CA LEU A 396 -11.75 19.37 -3.36
C LEU A 396 -12.87 19.32 -2.30
N HIS A 397 -13.83 18.42 -2.51
CA HIS A 397 -14.79 18.02 -1.48
C HIS A 397 -14.31 16.77 -0.74
N ALA A 398 -14.54 16.72 0.57
CA ALA A 398 -14.40 15.49 1.35
C ALA A 398 -15.70 14.67 1.26
N ALA A 399 -15.59 13.35 1.09
CA ALA A 399 -16.78 12.49 0.98
C ALA A 399 -16.55 11.08 1.55
N ARG A 400 -17.54 10.54 2.27
CA ARG A 400 -17.52 9.16 2.81
C ARG A 400 -18.18 8.20 1.84
N VAL A 401 -17.45 7.19 1.38
CA VAL A 401 -17.94 6.30 0.31
C VAL A 401 -18.83 5.21 0.88
N ARG A 402 -20.09 5.13 0.42
CA ARG A 402 -21.11 4.19 0.91
C ARG A 402 -21.28 2.96 0.02
N LEU A 403 -20.97 3.05 -1.28
CA LEU A 403 -21.00 1.93 -2.23
C LEU A 403 -20.14 2.20 -3.47
N PHE A 404 -19.31 1.24 -3.88
CA PHE A 404 -18.70 1.22 -5.23
C PHE A 404 -19.51 0.34 -6.18
N PHE A 405 -19.82 0.86 -7.36
CA PHE A 405 -20.58 0.13 -8.37
C PHE A 405 -20.20 0.53 -9.81
N SER A 406 -20.64 -0.26 -10.79
CA SER A 406 -20.51 0.10 -12.20
C SER A 406 -21.67 -0.45 -13.00
N PHE A 407 -22.11 0.29 -14.02
CA PHE A 407 -23.12 -0.15 -14.98
C PHE A 407 -22.74 0.28 -16.40
N LYS A 408 -23.49 -0.18 -17.41
CA LYS A 408 -23.26 0.12 -18.82
C LYS A 408 -24.52 0.77 -19.40
N PHE A 409 -24.39 1.92 -20.04
CA PHE A 409 -25.48 2.72 -20.62
C PHE A 409 -25.00 3.35 -21.93
N GLN A 410 -25.79 3.25 -23.00
CA GLN A 410 -25.41 3.68 -24.36
C GLN A 410 -24.00 3.21 -24.77
N GLU A 411 -23.73 1.92 -24.56
CA GLU A 411 -22.43 1.25 -24.71
C GLU A 411 -21.25 1.73 -23.84
N LYS A 412 -21.25 2.96 -23.30
CA LYS A 412 -20.28 3.44 -22.30
C LYS A 412 -20.46 2.71 -20.96
N THR A 413 -19.34 2.36 -20.32
CA THR A 413 -19.32 1.83 -18.94
C THR A 413 -19.03 2.97 -17.98
N TYR A 414 -19.83 3.08 -16.92
CA TYR A 414 -19.72 4.10 -15.88
C TYR A 414 -19.27 3.44 -14.58
N PRO A 415 -17.98 3.53 -14.20
CA PRO A 415 -17.52 3.25 -12.84
C PRO A 415 -17.92 4.40 -11.89
N CYS A 416 -18.61 4.06 -10.80
CA CYS A 416 -19.26 5.02 -9.92
C CYS A 416 -19.05 4.72 -8.42
N ALA A 417 -19.14 5.77 -7.61
CA ALA A 417 -19.27 5.68 -6.17
C ALA A 417 -20.54 6.41 -5.71
N LEU A 418 -21.29 5.81 -4.78
CA LEU A 418 -22.27 6.51 -3.95
C LEU A 418 -21.52 7.10 -2.76
N VAL A 419 -21.59 8.41 -2.57
CA VAL A 419 -20.86 9.15 -1.52
C VAL A 419 -21.80 9.98 -0.67
N HIS A 420 -21.44 10.19 0.60
CA HIS A 420 -22.01 11.20 1.50
C HIS A 420 -21.03 12.37 1.59
N TRP A 421 -21.48 13.56 1.24
CA TRP A 421 -20.67 14.78 1.22
C TRP A 421 -20.39 15.36 2.61
N PHE A 422 -19.30 16.13 2.68
CA PHE A 422 -18.98 17.03 3.79
C PHE A 422 -18.58 18.38 3.21
N SER A 423 -19.25 19.46 3.61
CA SER A 423 -18.84 20.83 3.32
C SER A 423 -17.68 21.26 4.22
N LEU A 424 -16.83 22.17 3.72
CA LEU A 424 -15.94 22.97 4.56
C LEU A 424 -16.78 23.81 5.55
N GLN A 425 -16.31 23.93 6.79
CA GLN A 425 -16.97 24.76 7.81
C GLN A 425 -16.71 26.26 7.57
N ASP A 426 -15.50 26.60 7.15
CA ASP A 426 -14.97 27.95 7.00
C ASP A 426 -14.12 28.06 5.71
N ASP A 427 -13.85 29.29 5.26
CA ASP A 427 -13.08 29.59 4.04
C ASP A 427 -11.54 29.49 4.20
N HIS A 428 -11.07 29.15 5.40
CA HIS A 428 -9.68 28.98 5.76
C HIS A 428 -9.47 27.78 6.70
N PRO A 429 -8.25 27.21 6.81
CA PRO A 429 -7.93 26.20 7.81
C PRO A 429 -8.09 26.74 9.24
N ASP A 430 -8.45 25.87 10.18
CA ASP A 430 -8.50 26.19 11.61
C ASP A 430 -7.16 26.80 12.09
N THR A 431 -7.25 27.89 12.84
CA THR A 431 -6.10 28.70 13.26
C THR A 431 -5.20 28.01 14.30
N GLU A 432 -5.70 27.03 15.06
CA GLU A 432 -4.89 26.31 16.06
C GLU A 432 -4.16 25.10 15.46
N THR A 433 -4.87 24.24 14.73
CA THR A 433 -4.27 23.03 14.13
C THR A 433 -3.65 23.28 12.74
N GLY A 434 -4.04 24.36 12.07
CA GLY A 434 -3.78 24.59 10.65
C GLY A 434 -4.39 23.50 9.77
N MET A 435 -5.55 22.92 10.14
CA MET A 435 -6.24 21.88 9.36
C MET A 435 -7.63 22.36 8.93
N TRP A 436 -8.07 21.98 7.74
CA TRP A 436 -9.44 22.26 7.30
C TRP A 436 -10.44 21.45 8.13
N ILE A 437 -11.51 22.10 8.60
CA ILE A 437 -12.64 21.44 9.25
C ILE A 437 -13.74 21.20 8.22
N VAL A 438 -14.28 19.98 8.20
CA VAL A 438 -15.42 19.58 7.37
C VAL A 438 -16.56 19.02 8.23
N THR A 439 -17.79 19.33 7.86
CA THR A 439 -19.02 18.86 8.54
C THR A 439 -19.86 18.00 7.59
N PRO A 440 -20.45 16.88 8.03
CA PRO A 440 -21.24 16.02 7.14
C PRO A 440 -22.52 16.72 6.69
N ASP A 441 -22.84 16.64 5.41
CA ASP A 441 -23.94 17.40 4.82
C ASP A 441 -25.30 16.72 5.00
N TRP A 442 -26.36 17.51 5.21
CA TRP A 442 -27.72 17.02 5.45
C TRP A 442 -28.77 17.73 4.59
N THR A 443 -29.50 16.96 3.78
CA THR A 443 -30.68 17.42 3.04
C THR A 443 -31.96 17.30 3.86
N ARG A 444 -32.93 18.20 3.63
CA ARG A 444 -34.23 18.20 4.31
C ARG A 444 -35.19 17.21 3.67
N GLY A 445 -35.37 16.04 4.27
CA GLY A 445 -36.32 15.01 3.82
C GLY A 445 -37.68 15.07 4.53
N HIS A 446 -38.67 14.34 3.99
CA HIS A 446 -40.04 14.24 4.55
C HIS A 446 -40.11 13.64 5.97
N HIS A 447 -39.07 12.94 6.41
CA HIS A 447 -38.99 12.29 7.73
C HIS A 447 -37.86 12.86 8.62
N GLY A 448 -37.36 14.06 8.30
CA GLY A 448 -36.24 14.71 9.00
C GLY A 448 -35.02 14.93 8.10
N GLN A 449 -33.87 15.26 8.70
CA GLN A 449 -32.61 15.34 7.98
C GLN A 449 -32.22 13.97 7.39
N GLN A 450 -31.70 13.98 6.17
CA GLN A 450 -31.12 12.82 5.49
C GLN A 450 -29.73 13.19 4.96
N PRO A 451 -28.74 12.28 5.00
CA PRO A 451 -27.40 12.57 4.50
C PRO A 451 -27.46 13.06 3.05
N ALA A 452 -26.68 14.09 2.71
CA ALA A 452 -26.55 14.55 1.33
C ALA A 452 -25.74 13.53 0.54
N LEU A 453 -26.45 12.68 -0.21
CA LEU A 453 -25.90 11.58 -0.97
C LEU A 453 -25.93 11.90 -2.46
N ALA A 454 -24.82 11.62 -3.16
CA ALA A 454 -24.72 11.73 -4.61
C ALA A 454 -24.02 10.50 -5.21
N VAL A 455 -24.15 10.34 -6.53
CA VAL A 455 -23.36 9.38 -7.30
C VAL A 455 -22.31 10.16 -8.09
N VAL A 456 -21.04 9.79 -7.95
CA VAL A 456 -19.90 10.40 -8.64
C VAL A 456 -19.19 9.38 -9.52
N HIS A 457 -18.53 9.86 -10.59
CA HIS A 457 -17.65 9.02 -11.41
C HIS A 457 -16.33 8.77 -10.66
N LEU A 458 -15.72 7.59 -10.81
CA LEU A 458 -14.46 7.31 -10.09
C LEU A 458 -13.30 8.21 -10.52
N ASP A 459 -13.31 8.74 -11.74
CA ASP A 459 -12.27 9.66 -12.23
C ASP A 459 -12.28 11.04 -11.54
N ALA A 460 -13.34 11.35 -10.77
CA ALA A 460 -13.37 12.52 -9.90
C ALA A 460 -12.77 12.24 -8.50
N MET A 461 -12.61 10.97 -8.11
CA MET A 461 -12.04 10.59 -6.81
C MET A 461 -10.52 10.61 -6.88
N LEU A 462 -9.90 11.65 -6.33
CA LEU A 462 -8.45 11.83 -6.37
C LEU A 462 -7.74 10.75 -5.56
N ARG A 463 -8.06 10.64 -4.26
CA ARG A 463 -7.43 9.68 -3.33
C ARG A 463 -8.22 9.48 -2.04
N ALA A 464 -7.70 8.66 -1.12
CA ALA A 464 -8.29 8.50 0.21
C ALA A 464 -8.17 9.79 1.05
N ALA A 465 -9.16 10.05 1.89
CA ALA A 465 -9.14 11.11 2.90
C ALA A 465 -9.14 10.49 4.30
N HIS A 466 -8.29 11.01 5.20
CA HIS A 466 -8.33 10.69 6.62
C HIS A 466 -9.03 11.83 7.35
N LEU A 467 -10.21 11.54 7.92
CA LEU A 467 -10.98 12.49 8.72
C LEU A 467 -10.86 12.11 10.19
N THR A 468 -10.33 13.02 11.01
CA THR A 468 -10.19 12.84 12.46
C THR A 468 -11.20 13.74 13.18
N PRO A 469 -11.97 13.25 14.17
CA PRO A 469 -12.97 14.06 14.88
C PRO A 469 -12.45 15.39 15.42
N VAL A 470 -13.29 16.42 15.33
CA VAL A 470 -13.21 17.57 16.24
C VAL A 470 -13.89 17.14 17.54
N PHE A 471 -13.12 17.04 18.63
CA PHE A 471 -13.64 16.70 19.94
C PHE A 471 -14.22 17.95 20.63
N GLY A 472 -15.37 17.81 21.27
CA GLY A 472 -15.93 18.81 22.18
C GLY A 472 -15.56 18.56 23.64
N ASP A 473 -16.23 19.24 24.56
CA ASP A 473 -16.02 19.09 26.01
C ASP A 473 -16.56 17.75 26.59
N ASP A 474 -17.38 17.02 25.83
CA ASP A 474 -17.98 15.75 26.24
C ASP A 474 -17.02 14.54 26.10
N PHE A 475 -17.02 13.67 27.11
CA PHE A 475 -16.25 12.42 27.06
C PHE A 475 -16.88 11.39 26.10
N VAL A 476 -16.04 10.77 25.27
CA VAL A 476 -16.42 9.60 24.46
C VAL A 476 -16.76 8.42 25.38
N PRO A 477 -17.89 7.70 25.18
CA PRO A 477 -18.26 6.59 26.05
C PRO A 477 -17.24 5.44 26.03
N GLU A 478 -16.70 5.07 27.19
CA GLU A 478 -15.72 3.98 27.33
C GLU A 478 -16.28 2.58 26.98
N VAL A 479 -17.62 2.43 26.96
CA VAL A 479 -18.31 1.17 26.75
C VAL A 479 -19.36 1.32 25.66
N GLY A 480 -19.27 0.49 24.62
CA GLY A 480 -20.24 0.45 23.52
C GLY A 480 -19.99 1.46 22.39
N PHE A 481 -18.84 2.12 22.37
CA PHE A 481 -18.36 2.94 21.26
C PHE A 481 -17.19 2.23 20.56
N ASP A 482 -17.30 1.96 19.25
CA ASP A 482 -16.22 1.40 18.45
C ASP A 482 -15.61 2.46 17.50
N ALA A 483 -14.38 2.22 17.05
CA ALA A 483 -13.73 3.09 16.07
C ALA A 483 -14.56 3.27 14.78
N SER A 484 -15.37 2.28 14.38
CA SER A 484 -16.26 2.38 13.22
C SER A 484 -17.45 3.34 13.38
N ASP A 485 -17.86 3.67 14.62
CA ASP A 485 -18.93 4.63 14.91
C ASP A 485 -18.48 6.09 14.74
N SER A 486 -17.17 6.35 14.76
CA SER A 486 -16.58 7.71 14.75
C SER A 486 -17.12 8.63 13.64
N LEU A 487 -17.31 8.09 12.43
CA LEU A 487 -17.79 8.86 11.26
C LEU A 487 -19.33 8.99 11.20
N ASP A 488 -20.06 8.50 12.22
CA ASP A 488 -21.50 8.67 12.40
C ASP A 488 -21.84 9.39 13.73
N ALA A 489 -20.88 9.51 14.67
CA ALA A 489 -21.09 10.08 16.00
C ALA A 489 -20.66 11.55 16.19
N PHE A 490 -19.62 12.02 15.47
CA PHE A 490 -19.11 13.39 15.60
C PHE A 490 -19.69 14.35 14.57
N GLN A 491 -19.81 15.63 14.93
CA GLN A 491 -20.46 16.66 14.11
C GLN A 491 -19.50 17.36 13.13
N ALA A 492 -18.20 17.35 13.40
CA ALA A 492 -17.17 17.99 12.59
C ALA A 492 -15.87 17.16 12.63
N PHE A 493 -15.07 17.26 11.57
CA PHE A 493 -13.84 16.49 11.41
C PHE A 493 -12.74 17.34 10.77
N TYR A 494 -11.51 17.22 11.27
CA TYR A 494 -10.32 17.74 10.61
C TYR A 494 -9.92 16.86 9.42
N VAL A 495 -9.60 17.48 8.28
CA VAL A 495 -8.95 16.82 7.14
C VAL A 495 -7.45 16.67 7.45
N SER A 496 -7.04 15.45 7.79
CA SER A 496 -5.74 15.17 8.39
C SER A 496 -4.57 15.25 7.39
N LYS A 497 -3.90 16.41 7.34
CA LYS A 497 -2.63 16.62 6.58
C LYS A 497 -1.50 15.67 6.95
N TYR A 498 -1.55 15.07 8.13
CA TYR A 498 -0.54 14.15 8.66
C TYR A 498 -0.77 12.68 8.28
N ALA A 499 -1.80 12.35 7.49
CA ALA A 499 -2.06 10.97 7.07
C ALA A 499 -0.89 10.38 6.26
N ASP A 500 -0.23 11.22 5.46
CA ASP A 500 1.10 11.01 4.89
C ASP A 500 1.64 12.32 4.28
N TYR A 501 2.91 12.33 3.89
CA TYR A 501 3.59 13.48 3.28
C TYR A 501 2.85 14.15 2.10
N HIS A 502 2.23 13.36 1.22
CA HIS A 502 1.50 13.90 0.06
C HIS A 502 0.06 14.30 0.42
N ALA A 503 -0.48 13.86 1.56
CA ALA A 503 -1.79 14.33 2.02
C ALA A 503 -1.74 15.83 2.31
N HIS A 504 -0.64 16.33 2.87
CA HIS A 504 -0.40 17.77 2.99
C HIS A 504 -0.47 18.47 1.63
N GLN A 505 0.33 18.05 0.65
CA GLN A 505 0.39 18.62 -0.72
C GLN A 505 -0.90 18.47 -1.54
N THR A 506 -1.85 17.63 -1.09
CA THR A 506 -3.15 17.46 -1.77
C THR A 506 -4.21 18.39 -1.20
N VAL A 507 -4.03 18.87 0.05
CA VAL A 507 -5.07 19.51 0.86
C VAL A 507 -4.72 20.98 1.16
N PHE A 508 -3.44 21.37 0.97
CA PHE A 508 -2.83 22.69 1.18
C PHE A 508 -1.77 22.95 0.11
#